data_AF-A0A0B5AQJ2-F1
#
_entry.id   AF-A0A0B5AQJ2-F1
#
_cell.length_a   1.000
_cell.length_b   1.000
_cell.length_c   1.000
_cell.angle_alpha   90.00
_cell.angle_beta   90.00
_cell.angle_gamma   90.00
#
_symmetry.space_group_name_H-M   'P 1'
#
loop_
_entity.id
_entity.type
_entity.pdbx_description
1 polymer ?
#
loop_
_entity_poly.entity_id
_entity_poly.type
_entity_poly.pdbx_seq_one_letter_code
_entity_poly.pdbx_strand_id
1 'polypeptide(L)'
;MNKIFFGLLLVFLKLNINFLDISLTYSLSNLIGYVLIFLGVKELSKKYNQVEKIQPLVGFMVFHSLAFLILNASGNSPLLLPLDSYLAVISYAGLAFVIAGMFIVYVIISRLIEALEEEKGVTSHTKRLKKLTVIMMLAFVVLGMLYFLFSALPGISQMLMGVLIMLQIIFLIEFYNTFLKASNVAAER
;
A
#
# COMPACT_ATOMS: atom_id res chain seq x y z
N MET A 1 -11.17 -2.97 -12.81
CA MET A 1 -10.90 -3.65 -11.52
C MET A 1 -9.62 -4.48 -11.56
N ASN A 2 -9.33 -5.22 -12.63
CA ASN A 2 -8.10 -6.04 -12.77
C ASN A 2 -6.82 -5.24 -12.55
N LYS A 3 -6.74 -4.02 -13.12
CA LYS A 3 -5.59 -3.12 -12.94
C LYS A 3 -5.34 -2.75 -11.47
N ILE A 4 -6.40 -2.48 -10.71
CA ILE A 4 -6.29 -2.18 -9.28
C ILE A 4 -5.77 -3.40 -8.51
N PHE A 5 -6.30 -4.59 -8.80
CA PHE A 5 -5.83 -5.82 -8.15
C PHE A 5 -4.36 -6.11 -8.43
N PHE A 6 -3.93 -6.08 -9.69
CA PHE A 6 -2.52 -6.30 -10.03
C PHE A 6 -1.62 -5.21 -9.46
N GLY A 7 -2.11 -3.96 -9.40
CA GLY A 7 -1.40 -2.87 -8.77
C GLY A 7 -1.21 -3.09 -7.27
N LEU A 8 -2.26 -3.49 -6.54
CA LEU A 8 -2.19 -3.84 -5.12
C LEU A 8 -1.28 -5.05 -4.87
N LEU A 9 -1.32 -6.04 -5.75
CA LEU A 9 -0.42 -7.19 -5.70
C LEU A 9 1.03 -6.75 -5.78
N LEU A 10 1.40 -5.85 -6.71
CA LEU A 10 2.77 -5.35 -6.83
C LEU A 10 3.19 -4.46 -5.65
N VAL A 11 2.29 -3.63 -5.12
CA VAL A 11 2.58 -2.78 -3.94
C VAL A 11 2.78 -3.64 -2.68
N PHE A 12 2.02 -4.71 -2.53
CA PHE A 12 2.18 -5.68 -1.44
C PHE A 12 3.27 -6.71 -1.69
N LEU A 13 3.77 -6.82 -2.92
CA LEU A 13 4.84 -7.75 -3.26
C LEU A 13 6.14 -7.27 -2.64
N LYS A 14 6.37 -7.72 -1.42
CA LYS A 14 7.57 -7.47 -0.67
C LYS A 14 8.29 -8.79 -0.43
N LEU A 15 9.42 -8.96 -1.09
CA LEU A 15 10.24 -10.17 -1.04
C LEU A 15 11.13 -10.22 0.22
N ASN A 16 11.09 -9.17 1.05
CA ASN A 16 11.91 -9.02 2.24
C ASN A 16 11.05 -8.83 3.49
N ILE A 17 11.42 -9.50 4.58
CA ILE A 17 10.79 -9.37 5.90
C ILE A 17 11.25 -8.13 6.69
N ASN A 18 12.19 -7.35 6.17
CA ASN A 18 12.59 -6.09 6.79
C ASN A 18 11.46 -5.05 6.67
N PHE A 19 11.07 -4.42 7.77
CA PHE A 19 10.03 -3.40 7.79
C PHE A 19 10.35 -2.21 6.86
N LEU A 20 11.54 -1.64 6.93
CA LEU A 20 11.97 -0.49 6.12
C LEU A 20 12.76 -0.93 4.86
N ASP A 21 12.14 -1.74 4.01
CA ASP A 21 12.71 -2.04 2.70
C ASP A 21 12.36 -0.93 1.70
N ILE A 22 13.38 -0.30 1.15
CA ILE A 22 13.29 0.66 0.03
C ILE A 22 14.28 0.29 -1.08
N SER A 23 14.56 -0.99 -1.24
CA SER A 23 15.41 -1.47 -2.33
C SER A 23 14.91 -0.99 -3.69
N LEU A 24 15.83 -0.86 -4.66
CA LEU A 24 15.51 -0.39 -6.00
C LEU A 24 14.39 -1.24 -6.65
N THR A 25 14.46 -2.57 -6.46
CA THR A 25 13.45 -3.51 -6.94
C THR A 25 12.08 -3.25 -6.30
N TYR A 26 12.04 -2.99 -4.99
CA TYR A 26 10.81 -2.66 -4.28
C TYR A 26 10.23 -1.31 -4.75
N SER A 27 11.05 -0.26 -4.89
CA SER A 27 10.62 1.03 -5.41
C SER A 27 10.06 0.94 -6.83
N LEU A 28 10.69 0.12 -7.70
CA LEU A 28 10.21 -0.12 -9.06
C LEU A 28 8.87 -0.86 -9.07
N SER A 29 8.74 -1.92 -8.26
CA SER A 29 7.47 -2.66 -8.09
C SER A 29 6.35 -1.73 -7.63
N ASN A 30 6.62 -0.89 -6.62
CA ASN A 30 5.66 0.09 -6.11
C ASN A 30 5.26 1.11 -7.18
N LEU A 31 6.21 1.66 -7.93
CA LEU A 31 5.91 2.62 -9.00
C LEU A 31 4.95 2.00 -10.04
N ILE A 32 5.27 0.80 -10.54
CA ILE A 32 4.41 0.08 -11.49
C ILE A 32 3.05 -0.21 -10.84
N GLY A 33 3.06 -0.65 -9.58
CA GLY A 33 1.85 -0.93 -8.82
C GLY A 33 0.91 0.27 -8.70
N TYR A 34 1.42 1.43 -8.28
CA TYR A 34 0.62 2.65 -8.16
C TYR A 34 0.18 3.21 -9.51
N VAL A 35 0.97 3.06 -10.57
CA VAL A 35 0.53 3.42 -11.93
C VAL A 35 -0.66 2.55 -12.35
N LEU A 36 -0.62 1.24 -12.09
CA LEU A 36 -1.74 0.35 -12.37
C LEU A 36 -2.98 0.68 -11.53
N ILE A 37 -2.81 0.98 -10.24
CA ILE A 37 -3.91 1.45 -9.38
C ILE A 37 -4.49 2.75 -9.96
N PHE A 38 -3.65 3.71 -10.35
CA PHE A 38 -4.10 5.00 -10.89
C PHE A 38 -4.94 4.81 -12.16
N LEU A 39 -4.45 4.03 -13.12
CA LEU A 39 -5.18 3.70 -14.34
C LEU A 39 -6.51 2.98 -14.03
N GLY A 40 -6.48 2.04 -13.08
CA GLY A 40 -7.68 1.32 -12.64
C GLY A 40 -8.71 2.22 -11.95
N VAL A 41 -8.28 3.15 -11.11
CA VAL A 41 -9.13 4.15 -10.45
C VAL A 41 -9.72 5.12 -11.46
N LYS A 42 -8.91 5.60 -12.42
CA LYS A 42 -9.36 6.49 -13.50
C LYS A 42 -10.41 5.83 -14.41
N GLU A 43 -10.29 4.53 -14.67
CA GLU A 43 -11.30 3.79 -15.39
C GLU A 43 -12.58 3.62 -14.59
N LEU A 44 -12.44 3.37 -13.28
CA LEU A 44 -13.56 3.16 -12.38
C LEU A 44 -14.33 4.46 -12.10
N SER A 45 -13.64 5.60 -12.03
CA SER A 45 -14.27 6.90 -11.82
C SER A 45 -15.16 7.35 -12.98
N LYS A 46 -14.96 6.84 -14.20
CA LYS A 46 -15.88 7.07 -15.32
C LYS A 46 -17.27 6.48 -15.07
N LYS A 47 -17.37 5.50 -14.15
CA LYS A 47 -18.62 4.84 -13.79
C LYS A 47 -19.16 5.28 -12.43
N TYR A 48 -18.27 5.68 -11.53
CA TYR A 48 -18.60 5.95 -10.12
C TYR A 48 -17.93 7.25 -9.65
N ASN A 49 -18.73 8.30 -9.43
CA ASN A 49 -18.23 9.65 -9.12
C ASN A 49 -17.42 9.70 -7.81
N GLN A 50 -17.74 8.86 -6.82
CA GLN A 50 -17.03 8.85 -5.54
C GLN A 50 -15.57 8.37 -5.67
N VAL A 51 -15.29 7.54 -6.68
CA VAL A 51 -13.95 7.02 -6.94
C VAL A 51 -13.00 8.11 -7.45
N GLU A 52 -13.54 9.19 -8.01
CA GLU A 52 -12.75 10.34 -8.47
C GLU A 52 -11.94 10.97 -7.33
N LYS A 53 -12.50 11.00 -6.11
CA LYS A 53 -11.83 11.53 -4.91
C LYS A 53 -10.58 10.75 -4.51
N ILE A 54 -10.42 9.52 -5.02
CA ILE A 54 -9.27 8.64 -4.74
C ILE A 54 -8.11 8.93 -5.68
N GLN A 55 -8.39 9.45 -6.89
CA GLN A 55 -7.36 9.77 -7.89
C GLN A 55 -6.21 10.64 -7.36
N PRO A 56 -6.45 11.77 -6.65
CA PRO A 56 -5.35 12.60 -6.17
C PRO A 56 -4.42 11.86 -5.20
N LEU A 57 -4.96 10.97 -4.35
CA LEU A 57 -4.15 10.16 -3.43
C LEU A 57 -3.25 9.18 -4.18
N VAL A 58 -3.80 8.48 -5.17
CA VAL A 58 -3.02 7.52 -5.96
C VAL A 58 -2.01 8.25 -6.85
N GLY A 59 -2.39 9.39 -7.43
CA GLY A 59 -1.49 10.25 -8.20
C GLY A 59 -0.31 10.72 -7.37
N PHE A 60 -0.56 11.20 -6.15
CA PHE A 60 0.51 11.50 -5.18
C PHE A 60 1.43 10.31 -4.95
N MET A 61 0.90 9.09 -4.79
CA MET A 61 1.70 7.89 -4.59
C MET A 61 2.56 7.49 -5.80
N VAL A 62 2.11 7.79 -7.02
CA VAL A 62 2.93 7.62 -8.23
C VAL A 62 4.14 8.55 -8.19
N PHE A 63 3.93 9.84 -7.92
CA PHE A 63 5.02 10.81 -7.81
C PHE A 63 5.95 10.52 -6.64
N HIS A 64 5.39 10.15 -5.49
CA HIS A 64 6.15 9.70 -4.32
C HIS A 64 7.05 8.52 -4.69
N SER A 65 6.49 7.46 -5.29
CA SER A 65 7.27 6.27 -5.68
C SER A 65 8.34 6.59 -6.72
N LEU A 66 8.07 7.49 -7.67
CA LEU A 66 9.03 7.95 -8.66
C LEU A 66 10.19 8.72 -8.00
N ALA A 67 9.89 9.63 -7.08
CA ALA A 67 10.91 10.39 -6.35
C ALA A 67 11.83 9.45 -5.56
N PHE A 68 11.26 8.49 -4.83
CA PHE A 68 12.05 7.49 -4.09
C PHE A 68 12.85 6.57 -5.01
N LEU A 69 12.32 6.20 -6.18
CA LEU A 69 13.07 5.44 -7.17
C LEU A 69 14.32 6.19 -7.63
N ILE A 70 14.19 7.49 -7.94
CA ILE A 70 15.32 8.35 -8.37
C ILE A 70 16.33 8.51 -7.22
N LEU A 71 15.87 8.75 -6.00
CA LEU A 71 16.74 8.86 -4.82
C LEU A 71 17.52 7.57 -4.56
N ASN A 72 16.85 6.41 -4.65
CA ASN A 72 17.50 5.12 -4.47
C ASN A 72 18.47 4.79 -5.61
N ALA A 73 18.13 5.09 -6.86
CA ALA A 73 19.00 4.87 -8.01
C ALA A 73 20.26 5.77 -7.99
N SER A 74 20.16 6.97 -7.42
CA SER A 74 21.29 7.91 -7.29
C SER A 74 22.14 7.68 -6.03
N GLY A 75 21.81 6.70 -5.19
CA GLY A 75 22.51 6.44 -3.93
C GLY A 75 22.18 7.41 -2.79
N ASN A 76 21.31 8.40 -3.02
CA ASN A 76 20.87 9.38 -2.02
C ASN A 76 19.65 8.89 -1.23
N SER A 77 19.62 7.60 -0.91
CA SER A 77 18.50 7.01 -0.21
C SER A 77 18.37 7.62 1.20
N PRO A 78 17.19 8.06 1.65
CA PRO A 78 17.03 8.67 2.97
C PRO A 78 17.41 7.75 4.15
N LEU A 79 17.45 6.44 3.94
CA LEU A 79 17.91 5.48 4.95
C LEU A 79 19.44 5.28 4.98
N LEU A 80 20.16 5.77 3.97
CA LEU A 80 21.62 5.66 3.86
C LEU A 80 22.34 6.95 4.29
N LEU A 81 21.60 8.04 4.49
CA LEU A 81 22.19 9.33 4.87
C LEU A 81 22.56 9.36 6.36
N PRO A 82 23.75 9.86 6.73
CA PRO A 82 24.19 9.94 8.13
C PRO A 82 23.27 10.85 8.96
N LEU A 83 22.77 10.33 10.09
CA LEU A 83 21.87 11.02 11.01
C LEU A 83 22.58 12.01 11.96
N ASP A 84 23.91 12.04 11.93
CA ASP A 84 24.80 12.86 12.76
C ASP A 84 25.24 14.17 12.09
N SER A 85 24.80 14.42 10.85
CA SER A 85 25.18 15.60 10.06
C SER A 85 24.08 16.67 10.02
N TYR A 86 24.40 17.84 9.45
CA TYR A 86 23.42 18.91 9.15
C TYR A 86 22.26 18.43 8.26
N LEU A 87 22.40 17.27 7.60
CA LEU A 87 21.38 16.62 6.79
C LEU A 87 20.40 15.77 7.62
N ALA A 88 20.59 15.63 8.94
CA ALA A 88 19.73 14.83 9.80
C ALA A 88 18.25 15.20 9.68
N VAL A 89 17.93 16.50 9.57
CA VAL A 89 16.56 17.00 9.37
C VAL A 89 15.96 16.45 8.07
N ILE A 90 16.76 16.41 7.00
CA ILE A 90 16.34 15.89 5.69
C ILE A 90 16.14 14.37 5.77
N SER A 91 17.01 13.65 6.47
CA SER A 91 16.88 12.21 6.68
C SER A 91 15.63 11.85 7.50
N TYR A 92 15.36 12.57 8.59
CA TYR A 92 14.14 12.37 9.40
C TYR A 92 12.87 12.71 8.61
N ALA A 93 12.87 13.81 7.85
CA ALA A 93 11.77 14.15 6.97
C ALA A 93 11.55 13.05 5.91
N GLY A 94 12.63 12.59 5.27
CA GLY A 94 12.59 11.50 4.30
C GLY A 94 12.03 10.21 4.89
N LEU A 95 12.46 9.83 6.10
CA LEU A 95 11.93 8.67 6.83
C LEU A 95 10.42 8.82 7.11
N ALA A 96 9.97 9.99 7.56
CA ALA A 96 8.56 10.26 7.77
C ALA A 96 7.76 10.12 6.46
N PHE A 97 8.30 10.61 5.33
CA PHE A 97 7.70 10.44 4.01
C PHE A 97 7.66 8.99 3.55
N VAL A 98 8.67 8.17 3.86
CA VAL A 98 8.64 6.72 3.59
C VAL A 98 7.50 6.07 4.35
N ILE A 99 7.44 6.28 5.68
CA ILE A 99 6.43 5.66 6.54
C ILE A 99 5.02 6.11 6.14
N ALA A 100 4.83 7.40 5.89
CA ALA A 100 3.56 7.93 5.41
C ALA A 100 3.16 7.30 4.07
N GLY A 101 4.09 7.19 3.12
CA GLY A 101 3.85 6.52 1.83
C GLY A 101 3.43 5.05 1.99
N MET A 102 4.10 4.30 2.87
CA MET A 102 3.74 2.92 3.17
C MET A 102 2.35 2.80 3.81
N PHE A 103 1.92 3.80 4.58
CA PHE A 103 0.59 3.81 5.21
C PHE A 103 -0.53 4.21 4.23
N ILE A 104 -0.27 5.13 3.29
CA ILE A 104 -1.27 5.66 2.36
C ILE A 104 -1.94 4.58 1.51
N VAL A 105 -1.25 3.45 1.21
CA VAL A 105 -1.89 2.34 0.48
C VAL A 105 -3.15 1.83 1.19
N TYR A 106 -3.12 1.74 2.52
CA TYR A 106 -4.28 1.28 3.28
C TYR A 106 -5.42 2.30 3.24
N VAL A 107 -5.08 3.59 3.22
CA VAL A 107 -6.06 4.67 3.04
C VAL A 107 -6.71 4.57 1.67
N ILE A 108 -5.92 4.37 0.60
CA ILE A 108 -6.43 4.16 -0.76
C ILE A 108 -7.39 2.96 -0.80
N ILE A 109 -7.02 1.83 -0.18
CA ILE A 109 -7.86 0.63 -0.11
C ILE A 109 -9.15 0.89 0.65
N SER A 110 -9.09 1.52 1.82
CA SER A 110 -10.29 1.84 2.61
C SER A 110 -11.26 2.72 1.81
N ARG A 111 -10.75 3.75 1.14
CA ARG A 111 -11.56 4.63 0.29
C ARG A 111 -12.16 3.89 -0.91
N LEU A 112 -11.40 2.96 -1.50
CA LEU A 112 -11.91 2.12 -2.60
C LEU A 112 -13.06 1.23 -2.15
N ILE A 113 -12.96 0.61 -0.97
CA ILE A 113 -14.03 -0.21 -0.41
C ILE A 113 -15.27 0.65 -0.13
N GLU A 114 -15.09 1.83 0.49
CA GLU A 114 -16.20 2.76 0.79
C GLU A 114 -16.91 3.22 -0.48
N ALA A 115 -16.16 3.65 -1.50
CA ALA A 115 -16.75 4.06 -2.78
C ALA A 115 -17.53 2.92 -3.46
N LEU A 116 -17.15 1.66 -3.23
CA LEU A 116 -17.87 0.50 -3.75
C LEU A 116 -19.10 0.13 -2.92
N GLU A 117 -19.06 0.34 -1.60
CA GLU A 117 -20.20 0.15 -0.70
C GLU A 117 -21.31 1.16 -0.96
N GLU A 118 -20.99 2.41 -1.27
CA GLU A 118 -21.99 3.43 -1.60
C GLU A 118 -22.75 3.08 -2.90
N GLU A 119 -22.07 2.47 -3.86
CA GLU A 119 -22.64 2.14 -5.18
C GLU A 119 -23.42 0.81 -5.20
N LYS A 120 -22.91 -0.21 -4.50
CA LYS A 120 -23.48 -1.58 -4.53
C LYS A 120 -24.20 -1.96 -3.24
N GLY A 121 -24.21 -1.08 -2.25
CA GLY A 121 -24.63 -1.38 -0.89
C GLY A 121 -23.57 -2.14 -0.10
N VAL A 122 -23.74 -2.13 1.22
CA VAL A 122 -22.85 -2.84 2.14
C VAL A 122 -23.14 -4.34 2.08
N THR A 123 -22.12 -5.15 1.78
CA THR A 123 -22.22 -6.62 1.76
C THR A 123 -21.42 -7.24 2.90
N SER A 124 -21.64 -8.53 3.17
CA SER A 124 -20.80 -9.28 4.13
C SER A 124 -19.32 -9.28 3.70
N HIS A 125 -19.07 -9.35 2.39
CA HIS A 125 -17.72 -9.34 1.82
C HIS A 125 -17.01 -7.99 1.99
N THR A 126 -17.70 -6.87 1.73
CA THR A 126 -17.10 -5.54 1.90
C THR A 126 -16.83 -5.23 3.37
N LYS A 127 -17.72 -5.64 4.30
CA LYS A 127 -17.48 -5.58 5.74
C LYS A 127 -16.23 -6.36 6.16
N ARG A 128 -16.05 -7.58 5.62
CA ARG A 128 -14.88 -8.42 5.90
C ARG A 128 -13.60 -7.77 5.39
N LEU A 129 -13.61 -7.24 4.16
CA LEU A 129 -12.47 -6.52 3.59
C LEU A 129 -12.11 -5.28 4.41
N LYS A 130 -13.10 -4.46 4.82
CA LYS A 130 -12.88 -3.31 5.68
C LYS A 130 -12.24 -3.70 7.00
N LYS A 131 -12.73 -4.77 7.64
CA LYS A 131 -12.14 -5.32 8.87
C LYS A 131 -10.70 -5.77 8.66
N LEU A 132 -10.41 -6.49 7.56
CA LEU A 132 -9.05 -6.90 7.22
C LEU A 132 -8.13 -5.69 7.01
N THR A 133 -8.57 -4.65 6.29
CA THR A 133 -7.80 -3.43 6.10
C THR A 133 -7.48 -2.74 7.44
N VAL A 134 -8.45 -2.68 8.36
CA VAL A 134 -8.22 -2.13 9.72
C VAL A 134 -7.19 -2.95 10.49
N ILE A 135 -7.29 -4.29 10.46
CA ILE A 135 -6.31 -5.16 11.12
C ILE A 135 -4.92 -4.97 10.50
N MET A 136 -4.81 -4.85 9.17
CA MET A 136 -3.55 -4.60 8.48
C MET A 136 -2.95 -3.24 8.86
N MET A 137 -3.77 -2.18 8.96
CA MET A 137 -3.32 -0.87 9.42
C MET A 137 -2.80 -0.92 10.86
N LEU A 138 -3.54 -1.57 11.77
CA LEU A 138 -3.12 -1.73 13.16
C LEU A 138 -1.82 -2.53 13.25
N ALA A 139 -1.73 -3.64 12.52
CA ALA A 139 -0.51 -4.45 12.46
C ALA A 139 0.68 -3.64 11.92
N PHE A 140 0.48 -2.82 10.88
CA PHE A 140 1.51 -1.92 10.35
C PHE A 140 1.97 -0.88 11.39
N VAL A 141 1.04 -0.26 12.11
CA VAL A 141 1.38 0.74 13.15
C VAL A 141 2.12 0.09 14.31
N VAL A 142 1.64 -1.06 14.81
CA VAL A 142 2.32 -1.83 15.86
C VAL A 142 3.70 -2.28 15.41
N LEU A 143 3.83 -2.73 14.16
CA LEU A 143 5.11 -3.10 13.57
C LEU A 143 6.10 -1.93 13.52
N GLY A 144 5.65 -0.75 13.09
CA GLY A 144 6.46 0.46 13.10
C GLY A 144 6.91 0.83 14.52
N MET A 145 5.99 0.83 15.49
CA MET A 145 6.33 1.09 16.90
C MET A 145 7.36 0.10 17.44
N LEU A 146 7.16 -1.20 17.19
CA LEU A 146 8.08 -2.23 17.66
C LEU A 146 9.45 -2.13 16.99
N TYR A 147 9.48 -1.82 15.69
CA TYR A 147 10.72 -1.64 14.93
C TYR A 147 11.58 -0.50 15.50
N PHE A 148 10.96 0.65 15.81
CA PHE A 148 11.69 1.81 16.32
C PHE A 148 11.99 1.76 17.83
N LEU A 149 11.08 1.22 18.65
CA LEU A 149 11.24 1.15 20.12
C LEU A 149 12.09 -0.04 20.58
N PHE A 150 12.06 -1.15 19.87
CA PHE A 150 12.75 -2.40 20.24
C PHE A 150 13.76 -2.81 19.17
N SER A 151 14.59 -1.87 18.71
CA SER A 151 15.64 -2.11 17.72
C SER A 151 16.63 -3.22 18.13
N ALA A 152 16.78 -3.48 19.44
CA ALA A 152 17.61 -4.55 19.99
C ALA A 152 17.01 -5.97 19.84
N LEU A 153 15.72 -6.10 19.51
CA LEU A 153 15.01 -7.38 19.36
C LEU A 153 14.38 -7.49 17.95
N PRO A 154 15.20 -7.60 16.89
CA PRO A 154 14.72 -7.62 15.50
C PRO A 154 13.80 -8.82 15.19
N GLY A 155 13.85 -9.90 15.97
CA GLY A 155 13.00 -11.07 15.78
C GLY A 155 11.50 -10.77 15.92
N ILE A 156 11.10 -9.87 16.83
CA ILE A 156 9.68 -9.56 17.07
C ILE A 156 9.09 -8.79 15.89
N SER A 157 9.81 -7.79 15.37
CA SER A 157 9.36 -7.01 14.21
C SER A 157 9.33 -7.87 12.94
N GLN A 158 10.28 -8.79 12.76
CA GLN A 158 10.27 -9.75 11.65
C GLN A 158 9.06 -10.71 11.71
N MET A 159 8.74 -11.25 12.89
CA MET A 159 7.55 -12.10 13.07
C MET A 159 6.27 -11.35 12.72
N LEU A 160 6.13 -10.12 13.20
CA LEU A 160 4.94 -9.31 12.92
C LEU A 160 4.86 -8.87 11.45
N MET A 161 6.00 -8.65 10.78
CA MET A 161 6.04 -8.46 9.33
C MET A 161 5.53 -9.70 8.58
N GLY A 162 5.91 -10.90 9.02
CA GLY A 162 5.37 -12.16 8.47
C GLY A 162 3.85 -12.24 8.60
N VAL A 163 3.31 -11.87 9.77
CA VAL A 163 1.85 -11.76 9.98
C VAL A 163 1.22 -10.74 9.04
N LEU A 164 1.85 -9.57 8.86
CA LEU A 164 1.35 -8.53 7.96
C LEU A 164 1.30 -9.00 6.49
N ILE A 165 2.33 -9.72 6.03
CA ILE A 165 2.37 -10.32 4.69
C ILE A 165 1.25 -11.36 4.55
N MET A 166 1.05 -12.21 5.55
CA MET A 166 -0.06 -13.19 5.54
C MET A 166 -1.42 -12.50 5.44
N LEU A 167 -1.63 -11.42 6.20
CA LEU A 167 -2.86 -10.62 6.13
C LEU A 167 -3.04 -9.96 4.75
N GLN A 168 -1.97 -9.45 4.14
CA GLN A 168 -2.00 -8.90 2.78
C GLN A 168 -2.41 -9.96 1.74
N ILE A 169 -1.90 -11.18 1.85
CA ILE A 169 -2.28 -12.30 0.97
C ILE A 169 -3.77 -12.64 1.15
N ILE A 170 -4.23 -12.78 2.40
CA ILE A 170 -5.65 -13.03 2.70
C ILE A 170 -6.53 -11.90 2.11
N PHE A 171 -6.10 -10.65 2.29
CA PHE A 171 -6.79 -9.49 1.72
C PHE A 171 -6.87 -9.57 0.19
N LEU A 172 -5.77 -9.89 -0.50
CA LEU A 172 -5.75 -10.01 -1.96
C LEU A 172 -6.70 -11.12 -2.45
N ILE A 173 -6.73 -12.27 -1.77
CA ILE A 173 -7.64 -13.39 -2.11
C ILE A 173 -9.11 -12.95 -1.95
N GLU A 174 -9.45 -12.33 -0.82
CA GLU A 174 -10.81 -11.84 -0.58
C GLU A 174 -11.19 -10.73 -1.57
N PHE A 175 -10.27 -9.83 -1.90
CA PHE A 175 -10.50 -8.76 -2.86
C PHE A 175 -10.73 -9.32 -4.26
N TYR A 176 -9.95 -10.31 -4.68
CA TYR A 176 -10.14 -11.02 -5.95
C TYR A 176 -11.51 -11.70 -6.02
N ASN A 177 -11.86 -12.47 -4.99
CA ASN A 177 -13.13 -13.20 -4.96
C ASN A 177 -14.34 -12.25 -4.98
N THR A 178 -14.25 -11.14 -4.23
CA THR A 178 -15.34 -10.18 -4.11
C THR A 178 -15.51 -9.34 -5.37
N PHE A 179 -14.43 -8.91 -6.01
CA PHE A 179 -14.49 -7.87 -7.03
C PHE A 179 -14.12 -8.31 -8.45
N LEU A 180 -13.39 -9.41 -8.63
CA LEU A 180 -13.03 -9.94 -9.95
C LEU A 180 -13.87 -11.14 -10.35
N LYS A 181 -14.04 -12.10 -9.43
CA LYS A 181 -14.85 -13.28 -9.72
C LYS A 181 -16.33 -12.91 -9.90
N ALA A 182 -16.86 -12.04 -9.03
CA ALA A 182 -18.25 -11.59 -9.11
C ALA A 182 -18.54 -10.75 -10.38
N SER A 183 -17.57 -9.99 -10.90
CA SER A 183 -17.77 -9.20 -12.12
C SER A 183 -17.79 -10.05 -13.38
N ASN A 184 -16.99 -11.14 -13.43
CA ASN A 184 -16.95 -12.02 -14.60
C ASN A 184 -18.24 -12.83 -14.72
N VAL A 185 -18.78 -13.33 -13.61
CA VAL A 185 -20.06 -14.06 -13.59
C VAL A 185 -21.24 -13.16 -13.99
N ALA A 186 -21.18 -11.86 -13.71
CA ALA A 186 -22.22 -10.91 -14.12
C ALA A 186 -22.10 -10.46 -15.59
N ALA A 187 -20.94 -10.63 -16.23
CA ALA A 187 -20.73 -10.31 -17.64
C ALA A 187 -21.10 -11.48 -18.57
N GLU A 188 -21.27 -12.68 -18.03
CA GLU A 188 -21.69 -13.90 -18.74
C GLU A 188 -23.21 -14.15 -18.66
N ARG A 189 -23.98 -13.25 -18.04
CA ARG A 189 -25.44 -13.27 -17.95
C ARG A 189 -26.04 -12.10 -18.71
#